data_AF-A0A838QMR6-F1
#
_entry.id   AF-A0A838QMR6-F1
#
_cell.length_a   1.000
_cell.length_b   1.000
_cell.length_c   1.000
_cell.angle_alpha   90.00
_cell.angle_beta   90.00
_cell.angle_gamma   90.00
#
_symmetry.space_group_name_H-M   'P 1'
#
loop_
_entity.id
_entity.type
_entity.pdbx_description
1 polymer ?
#
loop_
_entity_poly.entity_id
_entity_poly.type
_entity_poly.pdbx_seq_one_letter_code
_entity_poly.pdbx_strand_id
1 'polypeptide(L)'
;MKTIESHWEDKDNNRRVAYSVGYTRDAGAVAITALTPKQVTFLCPESNSELRTIGVWTEKGRELLAHQLRTSGHLTELERQIEATLAV
;
A
#
# COMPACT_ATOMS: atom_id res chain seq x y z
N MET A 1 -7.88 -7.72 -15.18
CA MET A 1 -7.46 -6.89 -14.04
C MET A 1 -7.30 -7.79 -12.83
N LYS A 2 -6.16 -7.71 -12.12
CA LYS A 2 -5.90 -8.47 -10.90
C LYS A 2 -5.83 -7.51 -9.71
N THR A 3 -6.14 -8.01 -8.52
CA THR A 3 -6.06 -7.23 -7.28
C THR A 3 -5.26 -8.01 -6.25
N ILE A 4 -4.36 -7.33 -5.55
CA ILE A 4 -3.69 -7.86 -4.35
C ILE A 4 -3.90 -6.92 -3.17
N GLU A 5 -3.72 -7.45 -1.96
CA GLU A 5 -3.67 -6.67 -0.73
C GLU A 5 -2.23 -6.62 -0.22
N SER A 6 -1.83 -5.44 0.26
CA SER A 6 -0.50 -5.22 0.82
C SER A 6 -0.57 -4.18 1.93
N HIS A 7 0.55 -3.96 2.60
CA HIS A 7 0.72 -2.95 3.62
C HIS A 7 1.98 -2.14 3.40
N TRP A 8 1.91 -0.85 3.73
CA TRP A 8 3.02 0.08 3.67
C TRP A 8 3.29 0.61 5.07
N GLU A 9 4.51 0.43 5.54
CA GLU A 9 4.98 1.02 6.80
C GLU A 9 5.47 2.45 6.54
N ASP A 10 4.68 3.41 7.02
CA ASP A 10 5.00 4.83 7.02
C ASP A 10 5.67 5.18 8.35
N LYS A 11 6.99 4.99 8.37
CA LYS A 11 7.83 5.19 9.56
C LYS A 11 7.80 6.64 10.05
N ASP A 12 7.72 7.60 9.14
CA ASP A 12 7.69 9.04 9.47
C ASP A 12 6.45 9.41 10.29
N ASN A 13 5.35 8.67 10.10
CA ASN A 13 4.09 8.89 10.79
C ASN A 13 3.75 7.80 11.82
N ASN A 14 4.68 6.88 12.12
CA ASN A 14 4.50 5.74 13.02
C ASN A 14 3.19 5.00 12.74
N ARG A 15 2.95 4.63 11.47
CA ARG A 15 1.72 3.95 11.07
C ARG A 15 1.96 2.94 9.97
N ARG A 16 1.09 1.95 9.89
CA ARG A 16 1.00 0.99 8.80
C ARG A 16 -0.31 1.20 8.06
N VAL A 17 -0.24 1.36 6.75
CA VAL A 17 -1.39 1.56 5.88
C VAL A 17 -1.67 0.27 5.13
N ALA A 18 -2.84 -0.33 5.32
CA ALA A 18 -3.31 -1.46 4.52
C ALA A 18 -4.02 -0.93 3.28
N TYR A 19 -3.68 -1.47 2.11
CA TYR A 19 -4.22 -1.02 0.83
C TYR A 19 -4.39 -2.18 -0.14
N SER A 20 -5.31 -2.02 -1.10
CA SER A 20 -5.40 -2.91 -2.25
C SER A 20 -4.83 -2.26 -3.50
N VAL A 21 -4.17 -3.05 -4.33
CA VAL A 21 -3.61 -2.63 -5.61
C VAL A 21 -4.31 -3.36 -6.72
N GLY A 22 -4.97 -2.61 -7.59
CA GLY A 22 -5.40 -3.09 -8.90
C GLY A 22 -4.24 -2.95 -9.88
N TYR A 23 -3.92 -4.02 -10.61
CA TYR A 23 -2.89 -4.00 -11.63
C TYR A 23 -3.27 -4.81 -12.87
N THR A 24 -2.61 -4.48 -13.97
CA THR A 24 -2.61 -5.24 -15.22
C THR A 24 -1.19 -5.67 -15.53
N ARG A 25 -1.06 -6.77 -16.29
CA ARG A 25 0.22 -7.22 -16.81
C ARG A 25 0.16 -7.17 -18.32
N ASP A 26 1.13 -6.53 -18.95
CA ASP A 26 1.27 -6.53 -20.39
C ASP A 26 2.75 -6.72 -20.77
N ALA A 27 3.02 -7.62 -21.70
CA ALA A 27 4.35 -7.95 -22.23
C ALA A 27 5.48 -8.12 -21.17
N GLY A 28 5.14 -8.57 -19.96
CA GLY A 28 6.10 -8.80 -18.88
C GLY A 28 6.18 -7.67 -17.85
N ALA A 29 5.62 -6.50 -18.11
CA ALA A 29 5.58 -5.38 -17.18
C ALA A 29 4.29 -5.36 -16.34
N VAL A 30 4.41 -5.00 -15.06
CA VAL A 30 3.27 -4.72 -14.18
C VAL A 30 2.91 -3.25 -14.26
N ALA A 31 1.64 -2.94 -14.54
CA ALA A 31 1.10 -1.59 -14.51
C ALA A 31 0.06 -1.49 -13.40
N ILE A 32 0.33 -0.66 -12.39
CA ILE A 32 -0.62 -0.35 -11.33
C ILE A 32 -1.70 0.59 -11.87
N THR A 33 -2.95 0.14 -11.84
CA THR A 33 -4.11 0.89 -12.35
C THR A 33 -4.95 1.51 -11.24
N ALA A 34 -4.91 0.94 -10.03
CA ALA A 34 -5.66 1.44 -8.89
C ALA A 34 -4.91 1.23 -7.57
N LEU A 35 -5.00 2.21 -6.68
CA LEU A 35 -4.50 2.14 -5.31
C LEU A 35 -5.61 2.58 -4.36
N THR A 36 -6.03 1.68 -3.47
CA THR A 36 -7.14 1.94 -2.56
C THR A 36 -6.71 1.66 -1.12
N PRO A 37 -6.34 2.71 -0.37
CA PRO A 37 -6.13 2.62 1.08
C PRO A 37 -7.42 2.19 1.78
N LYS A 38 -7.32 1.23 2.68
CA LYS A 38 -8.46 0.64 3.41
C LYS A 38 -8.41 0.95 4.88
N GLN A 39 -7.24 0.82 5.50
CA GLN A 39 -7.07 0.97 6.95
C GLN A 39 -5.73 1.59 7.29
N VAL A 40 -5.67 2.27 8.43
CA VAL A 40 -4.46 2.82 9.02
C VAL A 40 -4.34 2.27 10.44
N THR A 41 -3.27 1.55 10.71
CA THR A 41 -2.88 1.09 12.04
C THR A 41 -1.81 2.03 12.57
N PHE A 42 -2.06 2.71 13.69
CA PHE A 42 -1.06 3.52 14.38
C PHE A 42 -0.20 2.63 15.27
N LEU A 43 1.09 2.86 15.25
CA LEU A 43 2.10 2.07 15.94
C LEU A 43 2.74 2.90 17.05
N CYS A 44 3.11 2.24 18.14
CA CYS A 44 3.94 2.82 19.18
C CYS A 44 5.35 3.05 18.62
N PRO A 45 5.92 4.27 18.68
CA PRO A 45 7.24 4.54 18.13
C PRO A 45 8.37 3.72 18.77
N GLU A 46 8.22 3.37 20.05
CA GLU A 46 9.25 2.66 20.82
C GLU A 46 9.18 1.14 20.64
N SER A 47 7.98 0.58 20.74
CA SER A 47 7.78 -0.87 20.74
C SER A 47 7.28 -1.44 19.41
N ASN A 48 6.99 -0.57 18.44
CA ASN A 48 6.31 -0.89 17.19
C ASN A 48 4.98 -1.65 17.35
N SER A 49 4.41 -1.63 18.57
CA SER A 49 3.17 -2.34 18.89
C SER A 49 1.96 -1.56 18.36
N GLU A 50 0.92 -2.28 17.96
CA GLU A 50 -0.31 -1.66 17.45
C GLU A 50 -1.06 -0.94 18.57
N LEU A 51 -1.33 0.35 18.37
CA LEU A 51 -2.10 1.17 19.32
C LEU A 51 -3.58 1.19 18.98
N ARG A 52 -3.90 1.39 17.70
CA ARG A 52 -5.27 1.42 17.19
C ARG A 52 -5.29 1.26 15.67
N THR A 53 -6.40 0.76 15.13
CA THR A 53 -6.64 0.67 13.70
C THR A 53 -7.92 1.40 13.34
N ILE A 54 -7.88 2.24 12.29
CA ILE A 54 -9.03 2.96 11.77
C ILE A 54 -9.24 2.67 10.29
N GLY A 55 -10.49 2.62 9.85
CA GLY A 55 -10.84 2.50 8.43
C GLY A 55 -10.71 3.84 7.69
N VAL A 56 -10.35 3.77 6.41
CA VAL A 56 -10.26 4.92 5.50
C VAL A 56 -11.51 4.96 4.62
N TRP A 57 -12.50 5.70 5.07
CA TRP A 57 -13.83 5.75 4.44
C TRP A 57 -14.03 6.98 3.57
N THR A 58 -13.30 8.06 3.82
CA THR A 58 -13.44 9.31 3.07
C THR A 58 -12.61 9.28 1.80
N GLU A 59 -13.15 9.85 0.73
CA GLU A 59 -12.46 9.98 -0.56
C GLU A 59 -11.14 10.75 -0.41
N LYS A 60 -11.19 11.93 0.21
CA LYS A 60 -10.00 12.74 0.48
C LYS A 60 -8.93 11.99 1.29
N GLY A 61 -9.35 11.16 2.25
CA GLY A 61 -8.42 10.33 3.02
C GLY A 61 -7.73 9.27 2.17
N ARG A 62 -8.48 8.64 1.25
CA ARG A 62 -7.92 7.68 0.28
C ARG A 62 -6.98 8.35 -0.70
N GLU A 63 -7.35 9.51 -1.24
CA GLU A 63 -6.50 10.28 -2.16
C GLU A 63 -5.18 10.69 -1.51
N LEU A 64 -5.25 11.23 -0.29
CA LEU A 64 -4.07 11.64 0.47
C LEU A 64 -3.10 10.47 0.69
N LEU A 65 -3.62 9.34 1.20
CA LEU A 65 -2.79 8.17 1.49
C LEU A 65 -2.25 7.52 0.21
N ALA A 66 -3.05 7.46 -0.86
CA ALA A 66 -2.60 6.96 -2.16
C ALA A 66 -1.50 7.85 -2.76
N HIS A 67 -1.60 9.18 -2.59
CA HIS A 67 -0.54 10.10 -2.99
C HIS A 67 0.74 9.86 -2.19
N GLN A 68 0.65 9.79 -0.86
CA GLN A 68 1.81 9.54 0.02
C GLN A 68 2.49 8.20 -0.29
N LEU A 69 1.70 7.14 -0.55
CA LEU A 69 2.20 5.83 -0.96
C LEU A 69 2.94 5.88 -2.30
N ARG A 70 2.46 6.68 -3.27
CA ARG A 70 3.16 6.86 -4.56
C ARG A 70 4.49 7.59 -4.37
N THR A 71 4.54 8.59 -3.51
CA THR A 71 5.75 9.39 -3.28
C THR A 71 6.77 8.71 -2.37
N SER A 72 6.41 7.65 -1.64
CA SER A 72 7.31 6.95 -0.72
C SER A 72 8.29 5.99 -1.41
N GLY A 73 8.13 5.72 -2.71
CA GLY A 73 8.92 4.74 -3.46
C GLY A 73 8.55 3.28 -3.18
N HIS A 74 7.60 3.02 -2.26
CA HIS A 74 7.17 1.67 -1.90
C HIS A 74 6.49 0.91 -3.05
N LEU A 75 5.90 1.61 -4.01
CA LEU A 75 5.26 0.98 -5.17
C LEU A 75 6.23 0.25 -6.09
N THR A 76 7.44 0.76 -6.28
CA THR A 76 8.45 0.11 -7.11
C THR A 76 8.89 -1.23 -6.51
N GLU A 77 8.97 -1.30 -5.18
CA GLU A 77 9.24 -2.56 -4.48
C GLU A 77 8.08 -3.54 -4.64
N LEU A 78 6.84 -3.04 -4.53
CA LEU A 78 5.65 -3.86 -4.75
C LEU A 78 5.58 -4.42 -6.18
N GLU A 79 5.86 -3.61 -7.21
CA GLU A 79 5.91 -4.06 -8.60
C GLU A 79 6.91 -5.21 -8.77
N ARG A 80 8.11 -5.08 -8.22
CA ARG A 80 9.13 -6.14 -8.24
C ARG A 80 8.66 -7.41 -7.55
N GLN A 81 7.95 -7.28 -6.41
CA GLN A 81 7.40 -8.44 -5.70
C GLN A 81 6.29 -9.14 -6.50
N ILE A 82 5.42 -8.37 -7.16
CA ILE A 82 4.38 -8.94 -8.04
C ILE A 82 5.03 -9.70 -9.19
N GLU A 83 6.09 -9.15 -9.79
CA GLU A 83 6.83 -9.80 -10.87
C GLU A 83 7.53 -11.10 -10.40
N ALA A 84 8.20 -11.07 -9.25
CA ALA A 84 8.93 -12.21 -8.70
C ALA A 84 8.01 -13.36 -8.25
N THR A 85 6.89 -13.04 -7.60
CA THR A 85 5.96 -14.06 -7.06
C THR A 85 5.22 -14.83 -8.17
N LEU A 86 5.18 -14.28 -9.38
CA LEU A 86 4.44 -14.84 -10.53
C LEU A 86 5.37 -15.31 -11.67
N ALA A 87 6.68 -15.34 -11.43
CA ALA A 87 7.69 -15.94 -12.30
C ALA A 87 8.02 -17.40 -11.93
N VAL A 88 7.35 -17.94 -10.89
CA VAL A 88 7.41 -19.34 -10.43
C VAL A 88 6.25 -20.13 -11.02
#